data_AF-A0A454D339-F1
#
_entry.id   AF-A0A454D339-F1
#
_cell.length_a   1.000
_cell.length_b   1.000
_cell.length_c   1.000
_cell.angle_alpha   90.00
_cell.angle_beta   90.00
_cell.angle_gamma   90.00
#
_symmetry.space_group_name_H-M   'P 1'
#
loop_
_entity.id
_entity.type
_entity.pdbx_description
1 polymer ?
#
loop_
_entity_poly.entity_id
_entity_poly.type
_entity_poly.pdbx_seq_one_letter_code
_entity_poly.pdbx_strand_id
1 'polypeptide(L)'
;MERISDVEPQWKKADLVILDRQLPDGDSVQSLPEWKKIKDVPVILLTALVTVKDKVAGLDSGANDYLTKPFAEAELFARIRAQLRAPDSAEQGNADKVMTKDLEIDRATREVVFKGEMITLTRTEFDLLLFLASNLGRVFTRDELLDHVWGYNHFPTTRTVDTHVLQLRQKLPGLEIETLRGVGYKMKA
;
A
#
# COMPACT_ATOMS: atom_id res chain seq x y z
N MET A 1 -27.94 -16.55 -5.90
CA MET A 1 -27.50 -15.51 -4.95
C MET A 1 -26.71 -16.23 -3.88
N GLU A 2 -25.46 -15.83 -3.69
CA GLU A 2 -24.57 -16.39 -2.67
C GLU A 2 -25.09 -16.02 -1.28
N ARG A 3 -24.86 -16.90 -0.30
CA ARG A 3 -25.27 -16.78 1.10
C ARG A 3 -24.06 -16.85 2.02
N ILE A 4 -24.19 -16.40 3.27
CA ILE A 4 -23.15 -16.52 4.30
C ILE A 4 -22.68 -17.98 4.44
N SER A 5 -23.60 -18.95 4.34
CA SER A 5 -23.28 -20.38 4.39
C SER A 5 -22.32 -20.87 3.31
N ASP A 6 -22.23 -20.15 2.19
CA ASP A 6 -21.45 -20.55 1.01
C ASP A 6 -19.99 -20.05 1.09
N VAL A 7 -19.70 -19.14 2.03
CA VAL A 7 -18.42 -18.40 2.13
C VAL A 7 -17.29 -19.24 2.74
N GLU A 8 -17.57 -19.95 3.84
CA GLU A 8 -16.53 -20.65 4.62
C GLU A 8 -15.70 -21.67 3.81
N PRO A 9 -16.29 -22.49 2.91
CA PRO A 9 -15.52 -23.44 2.10
C PRO A 9 -14.52 -22.77 1.14
N GLN A 10 -14.83 -21.56 0.66
CA GLN A 10 -13.96 -20.82 -0.25
C GLN A 10 -12.82 -20.11 0.50
N TRP A 11 -13.09 -19.69 1.74
CA TRP A 11 -12.17 -18.89 2.55
C TRP A 11 -10.78 -19.52 2.71
N LYS A 12 -10.73 -20.83 2.97
CA LYS A 12 -9.46 -21.57 3.20
C LYS A 12 -8.50 -21.51 2.01
N LYS A 13 -9.00 -21.33 0.80
CA LYS A 13 -8.22 -21.33 -0.45
C LYS A 13 -7.98 -19.94 -1.01
N ALA A 14 -8.59 -18.90 -0.44
CA ALA A 14 -8.50 -17.54 -0.94
C ALA A 14 -7.20 -16.87 -0.51
N ASP A 15 -6.60 -16.05 -1.36
CA ASP A 15 -5.47 -15.16 -1.01
C ASP A 15 -5.91 -13.71 -0.75
N LEU A 16 -7.13 -13.37 -1.21
CA LEU A 16 -7.88 -12.17 -0.90
C LEU A 16 -9.37 -12.47 -1.05
N VAL A 17 -10.21 -11.80 -0.27
CA VAL A 17 -11.66 -11.94 -0.36
C VAL A 17 -12.31 -10.60 -0.73
N ILE A 18 -13.18 -10.65 -1.72
CA ILE A 18 -14.12 -9.57 -2.03
C ILE A 18 -15.46 -10.00 -1.45
N LEU A 19 -15.93 -9.31 -0.42
CA LEU A 19 -17.09 -9.74 0.36
C LEU A 19 -18.24 -8.76 0.18
N ASP A 20 -19.36 -9.22 -0.36
CA ASP A 20 -20.59 -8.42 -0.34
C ASP A 20 -21.06 -8.31 1.11
N ARG A 21 -21.31 -7.08 1.57
CA ARG A 21 -21.76 -6.83 2.94
C ARG A 21 -23.21 -7.28 3.13
N GLN A 22 -24.05 -7.01 2.14
CA GLN A 22 -25.50 -7.22 2.24
C GLN A 22 -25.86 -8.51 1.51
N LEU A 23 -25.72 -9.64 2.20
CA LEU A 23 -26.13 -10.95 1.68
C LEU A 23 -27.61 -11.21 2.01
N PRO A 24 -28.28 -12.10 1.24
CA PRO A 24 -29.72 -12.39 1.44
C PRO A 24 -30.08 -12.90 2.83
N ASP A 25 -29.11 -13.50 3.53
CA ASP A 25 -29.25 -14.12 4.85
C ASP A 25 -28.62 -13.31 5.99
N GLY A 26 -28.04 -12.12 5.72
CA GLY A 26 -27.59 -11.21 6.76
C GLY A 26 -26.47 -10.24 6.37
N ASP A 27 -26.01 -9.46 7.37
CA ASP A 27 -24.82 -8.61 7.25
C ASP A 27 -23.57 -9.47 7.48
N SER A 28 -22.80 -9.71 6.42
CA SER A 28 -21.62 -10.59 6.46
C SER A 28 -20.49 -10.06 7.35
N VAL A 29 -20.51 -8.77 7.69
CA VAL A 29 -19.61 -8.16 8.68
C VAL A 29 -19.67 -8.86 10.04
N GLN A 30 -20.83 -9.42 10.41
CA GLN A 30 -20.98 -10.16 11.67
C GLN A 30 -20.20 -11.47 11.70
N SER A 31 -20.00 -12.09 10.53
CA SER A 31 -19.28 -13.36 10.37
C SER A 31 -17.79 -13.17 10.09
N LEU A 32 -17.38 -11.96 9.68
CA LEU A 32 -16.01 -11.65 9.30
C LEU A 32 -14.96 -12.00 10.37
N PRO A 33 -15.15 -11.69 11.68
CA PRO A 33 -14.17 -12.04 12.70
C PRO A 33 -13.94 -13.56 12.82
N GLU A 34 -14.98 -14.38 12.65
CA GLU A 34 -14.85 -15.83 12.70
C GLU A 34 -14.14 -16.38 11.46
N TRP A 35 -14.43 -15.86 10.27
CA TRP A 35 -13.75 -16.27 9.05
C TRP A 35 -12.26 -15.90 9.07
N LYS A 36 -11.89 -14.73 9.58
CA LYS A 36 -10.48 -14.33 9.73
C LYS A 36 -9.69 -15.23 10.69
N LYS A 37 -10.34 -15.91 11.64
CA LYS A 37 -9.69 -16.93 12.48
C LYS A 37 -9.35 -18.21 11.72
N ILE A 38 -10.06 -18.51 10.62
CA ILE A 38 -9.80 -19.68 9.77
C ILE A 38 -8.54 -19.45 8.93
N LYS A 39 -8.44 -18.29 8.27
CA LYS A 39 -7.27 -17.81 7.54
C LYS A 39 -7.30 -16.28 7.56
N ASP A 40 -6.23 -15.65 8.01
CA ASP A 40 -6.11 -14.19 7.99
C ASP A 40 -5.72 -13.73 6.59
N VAL A 41 -6.73 -13.38 5.79
CA VAL A 41 -6.58 -12.91 4.41
C VAL A 41 -7.11 -11.48 4.29
N PRO A 42 -6.56 -10.66 3.37
CA PRO A 42 -7.09 -9.34 3.11
C PRO A 42 -8.55 -9.41 2.62
N VAL A 43 -9.41 -8.56 3.18
CA VAL A 43 -10.85 -8.51 2.86
C VAL A 43 -11.24 -7.12 2.38
N ILE A 44 -11.84 -7.04 1.20
CA ILE A 44 -12.44 -5.83 0.65
C ILE A 44 -13.96 -5.97 0.77
N LEU A 45 -14.59 -5.12 1.59
CA LEU A 45 -16.05 -5.08 1.68
C LEU A 45 -16.64 -4.34 0.48
N LEU A 46 -17.69 -4.90 -0.10
CA LEU A 46 -18.41 -4.37 -1.24
C LEU A 46 -19.88 -4.15 -0.88
N THR A 47 -20.40 -2.93 -1.02
CA THR A 47 -21.72 -2.61 -0.45
C THR A 47 -22.38 -1.37 -1.03
N ALA A 48 -23.71 -1.24 -0.95
CA ALA A 48 -24.41 0.01 -1.28
C ALA A 48 -24.46 1.00 -0.10
N LEU A 49 -23.99 0.60 1.09
CA LEU A 49 -24.02 1.43 2.29
C LEU A 49 -22.90 2.49 2.26
N VAL A 50 -23.30 3.75 2.15
CA VAL A 50 -22.39 4.90 1.96
C VAL A 50 -22.16 5.74 3.22
N THR A 51 -22.84 5.44 4.33
CA THR A 51 -22.71 6.28 5.53
C THR A 51 -21.34 6.11 6.18
N VAL A 52 -20.85 7.16 6.85
CA VAL A 52 -19.59 7.10 7.61
C VAL A 52 -19.66 6.02 8.69
N LYS A 53 -20.81 5.92 9.37
CA LYS A 53 -21.04 4.90 10.40
C LYS A 53 -20.88 3.48 9.84
N ASP A 54 -21.45 3.23 8.66
CA ASP A 54 -21.36 1.92 8.01
C ASP A 54 -19.93 1.59 7.58
N LYS A 55 -19.21 2.59 7.03
CA LYS A 55 -17.81 2.42 6.63
C LYS A 55 -16.92 2.11 7.84
N VAL A 56 -17.06 2.87 8.93
CA VAL A 56 -16.32 2.64 10.18
C VAL A 56 -16.63 1.24 10.74
N ALA A 57 -17.90 0.87 10.85
CA ALA A 57 -18.29 -0.44 11.35
C ALA A 57 -17.75 -1.60 10.48
N GLY A 58 -17.72 -1.44 9.16
CA GLY A 58 -17.13 -2.42 8.26
C GLY A 58 -15.63 -2.58 8.46
N LEU A 59 -14.89 -1.47 8.61
CA LEU A 59 -13.44 -1.51 8.82
C LEU A 59 -13.07 -2.07 10.20
N ASP A 60 -13.78 -1.65 11.26
CA ASP A 60 -13.54 -2.10 12.64
C ASP A 60 -13.79 -3.61 12.83
N SER A 61 -14.58 -4.23 11.94
CA SER A 61 -14.79 -5.68 11.92
C SER A 61 -13.61 -6.49 11.38
N GLY A 62 -12.54 -5.81 10.93
CA GLY A 62 -11.31 -6.44 10.44
C GLY A 62 -11.18 -6.46 8.92
N ALA A 63 -12.04 -5.75 8.18
CA ALA A 63 -11.87 -5.55 6.76
C ALA A 63 -10.69 -4.61 6.46
N ASN A 64 -9.96 -4.90 5.38
CA ASN A 64 -8.79 -4.14 4.97
C ASN A 64 -9.17 -2.94 4.08
N ASP A 65 -10.32 -3.01 3.42
CA ASP A 65 -10.84 -1.95 2.57
C ASP A 65 -12.37 -2.00 2.47
N TYR A 66 -12.97 -0.89 2.03
CA TYR A 66 -14.40 -0.69 1.90
C TYR A 66 -14.74 0.06 0.61
N LEU A 67 -15.42 -0.61 -0.31
CA LEU A 67 -15.80 -0.09 -1.62
C LEU A 67 -17.32 -0.03 -1.80
N THR A 68 -17.83 1.13 -2.19
CA THR A 68 -19.27 1.36 -2.38
C THR A 68 -19.71 1.08 -3.80
N LYS A 69 -20.91 0.52 -3.99
CA LYS A 69 -21.58 0.35 -5.28
C LYS A 69 -22.35 1.63 -5.66
N PRO A 70 -22.36 2.06 -6.93
CA PRO A 70 -21.59 1.51 -8.05
C PRO A 70 -20.10 1.90 -7.97
N PHE A 71 -19.23 1.04 -8.50
CA PHE A 71 -17.78 1.26 -8.56
C PHE A 71 -17.27 1.03 -9.98
N ALA A 72 -16.12 1.64 -10.31
CA ALA A 72 -15.43 1.34 -11.55
C ALA A 72 -14.61 0.05 -11.40
N GLU A 73 -14.59 -0.81 -12.42
CA GLU A 73 -13.78 -2.04 -12.41
C GLU A 73 -12.30 -1.73 -12.15
N ALA A 74 -11.78 -0.68 -12.78
CA ALA A 74 -10.40 -0.22 -12.58
C ALA A 74 -10.09 0.12 -11.10
N GLU A 75 -11.06 0.69 -10.37
CA GLU A 75 -10.91 1.00 -8.95
C GLU A 75 -10.83 -0.29 -8.11
N LEU A 76 -11.73 -1.24 -8.35
CA LEU A 76 -11.70 -2.54 -7.66
C LEU A 76 -10.38 -3.27 -7.92
N PHE A 77 -9.92 -3.33 -9.17
CA PHE A 77 -8.64 -3.95 -9.51
C PHE A 77 -7.45 -3.25 -8.86
N ALA A 78 -7.46 -1.92 -8.75
CA ALA A 78 -6.39 -1.19 -8.04
C ALA A 78 -6.34 -1.56 -6.56
N ARG A 79 -7.50 -1.66 -5.89
CA ARG A 79 -7.60 -2.06 -4.49
C ARG A 79 -7.17 -3.51 -4.27
N ILE A 80 -7.57 -4.43 -5.15
CA ILE A 80 -7.11 -5.83 -5.14
C ILE A 80 -5.58 -5.89 -5.22
N ARG A 81 -4.97 -5.18 -6.18
CA ARG A 81 -3.50 -5.13 -6.33
C ARG A 81 -2.81 -4.52 -5.11
N ALA A 82 -3.44 -3.54 -4.45
CA ALA A 82 -2.88 -2.93 -3.24
C ALA A 82 -2.86 -3.93 -2.07
N GLN A 83 -3.92 -4.72 -1.91
CA GLN A 83 -4.05 -5.70 -0.82
C GLN A 83 -3.26 -6.99 -1.06
N LEU A 84 -3.14 -7.44 -2.31
CA LEU A 84 -2.34 -8.61 -2.70
C LEU A 84 -0.87 -8.28 -2.94
N ARG A 85 -0.45 -7.02 -2.75
CA ARG A 85 0.95 -6.65 -2.90
C ARG A 85 1.74 -7.42 -1.86
N ALA A 86 2.39 -8.50 -2.28
CA ALA A 86 3.37 -9.18 -1.47
C ALA A 86 4.41 -8.14 -1.05
N PRO A 87 4.84 -8.12 0.22
CA PRO A 87 6.09 -7.47 0.56
C PRO A 87 7.17 -8.24 -0.19
N ASP A 88 7.53 -7.78 -1.39
CA ASP A 88 8.60 -8.40 -2.15
C ASP A 88 9.86 -8.41 -1.27
N SER A 89 10.28 -9.62 -0.90
CA SER A 89 11.57 -10.01 -0.33
C SER A 89 11.86 -9.55 1.12
N ALA A 90 11.08 -10.02 2.08
CA ALA A 90 11.55 -10.15 3.46
C ALA A 90 12.44 -11.40 3.57
N GLU A 91 13.73 -11.28 3.27
CA GLU A 91 14.72 -12.12 3.93
C GLU A 91 14.56 -11.93 5.44
N GLN A 92 14.33 -13.04 6.15
CA GLN A 92 14.26 -13.09 7.61
C GLN A 92 15.46 -12.37 8.23
N GLY A 93 15.21 -11.23 8.88
CA GLY A 93 16.19 -10.63 9.80
C GLY A 93 16.17 -9.13 10.05
N ASN A 94 15.29 -8.31 9.46
CA ASN A 94 15.18 -6.87 9.83
C ASN A 94 13.95 -6.17 9.20
N ALA A 95 12.73 -6.71 9.35
CA ALA A 95 11.54 -6.26 8.61
C ALA A 95 11.22 -4.74 8.72
N ASP A 96 11.73 -4.09 9.77
CA ASP A 96 11.54 -2.67 10.04
C ASP A 96 12.68 -1.79 9.52
N LYS A 97 13.79 -2.33 8.99
CA LYS A 97 14.94 -1.53 8.54
C LYS A 97 15.34 -1.81 7.10
N VAL A 98 15.45 -0.76 6.29
CA VAL A 98 16.07 -0.81 4.96
C VAL A 98 17.50 -0.31 5.11
N MET A 99 18.48 -1.15 4.80
CA MET A 99 19.90 -0.81 4.93
C MET A 99 20.62 -0.97 3.58
N THR A 100 21.37 0.05 3.20
CA THR A 100 22.40 0.00 2.17
C THR A 100 23.73 0.44 2.77
N LYS A 101 24.80 0.44 1.98
CA LYS A 101 26.15 0.82 2.46
C LYS A 101 26.18 2.14 3.23
N ASP A 102 25.42 3.14 2.76
CA ASP A 102 25.46 4.50 3.29
C ASP A 102 24.10 4.98 3.83
N LEU A 103 23.05 4.16 3.78
CA LEU A 103 21.69 4.58 4.14
C LEU A 103 21.03 3.54 5.04
N GLU A 104 20.49 3.98 6.17
CA GLU A 104 19.62 3.20 7.05
C GLU A 104 18.27 3.92 7.17
N ILE A 105 17.19 3.19 6.96
CA ILE A 105 15.82 3.70 7.12
C ILE A 105 15.09 2.78 8.08
N ASP A 106 14.62 3.33 9.19
CA ASP A 106 13.71 2.63 10.09
C ASP A 106 12.26 2.97 9.74
N ARG A 107 11.51 1.94 9.36
CA ARG A 107 10.11 2.02 8.93
C ARG A 107 9.17 2.34 10.09
N ALA A 108 9.48 1.81 11.28
CA ALA A 108 8.63 1.93 12.46
C ALA A 108 8.80 3.31 13.10
N THR A 109 10.03 3.79 13.25
CA THR A 109 10.31 5.11 13.84
C THR A 109 10.29 6.25 12.81
N ARG A 110 10.33 5.92 11.51
CA ARG A 110 10.50 6.87 10.40
C ARG A 110 11.80 7.66 10.46
N GLU A 111 12.83 7.07 11.06
CA GLU A 111 14.16 7.66 11.13
C GLU A 111 15.01 7.29 9.91
N VAL A 112 15.83 8.22 9.46
CA VAL A 112 16.77 8.02 8.35
C VAL A 112 18.16 8.43 8.81
N VAL A 113 19.11 7.51 8.67
CA VAL A 113 20.54 7.77 8.87
C VAL A 113 21.23 7.66 7.52
N PHE A 114 21.94 8.70 7.11
CA PHE A 114 22.74 8.68 5.88
C PHE A 114 24.18 9.02 6.20
N LYS A 115 25.11 8.14 5.82
CA LYS A 115 26.55 8.25 6.12
C LYS A 115 26.84 8.49 7.61
N GLY A 116 26.04 7.87 8.49
CA GLY A 116 26.17 7.99 9.94
C GLY A 116 25.52 9.22 10.57
N GLU A 117 24.87 10.10 9.79
CA GLU A 117 24.17 11.29 10.30
C GLU A 117 22.65 11.13 10.18
N MET A 118 21.91 11.55 11.21
CA MET A 118 20.44 11.58 11.15
C MET A 118 19.96 12.68 10.20
N ILE A 119 19.06 12.30 9.28
CA ILE A 119 18.51 13.19 8.26
C ILE A 119 17.02 13.40 8.50
N THR A 120 16.61 14.66 8.66
CA THR A 120 15.20 15.04 8.78
C THR A 120 14.55 15.15 7.41
N LEU A 121 13.58 14.27 7.16
CA LEU A 121 12.74 14.28 5.97
C LEU A 121 11.30 14.67 6.32
N THR A 122 10.63 15.35 5.40
CA THR A 122 9.18 15.49 5.45
C THR A 122 8.53 14.13 5.22
N ARG A 123 7.24 14.01 5.55
CA ARG A 123 6.48 12.77 5.35
C ARG A 123 6.64 12.19 3.94
N THR A 124 6.43 13.02 2.92
CA THR A 124 6.44 12.61 1.52
C THR A 124 7.84 12.28 1.01
N GLU A 125 8.86 13.05 1.42
CA GLU A 125 10.25 12.74 1.08
C GLU A 125 10.66 11.37 1.66
N PHE A 126 10.28 11.10 2.91
CA PHE A 126 10.52 9.80 3.55
C PHE A 126 9.81 8.68 2.79
N ASP A 127 8.52 8.85 2.48
CA ASP A 127 7.72 7.81 1.82
C ASP A 127 8.29 7.52 0.41
N LEU A 128 8.73 8.54 -0.34
CA LEU A 128 9.41 8.37 -1.63
C LEU A 128 10.77 7.65 -1.49
N LEU A 129 11.60 8.07 -0.53
CA LEU A 129 12.90 7.45 -0.28
C LEU A 129 12.74 5.98 0.11
N LEU A 130 11.84 5.69 1.05
CA LEU A 130 11.55 4.34 1.52
C LEU A 130 11.05 3.46 0.37
N PHE A 131 10.18 3.99 -0.49
CA PHE A 131 9.67 3.26 -1.65
C PHE A 131 10.80 2.90 -2.63
N LEU A 132 11.63 3.87 -3.01
CA LEU A 132 12.77 3.63 -3.91
C LEU A 132 13.80 2.69 -3.27
N ALA A 133 14.11 2.87 -1.99
CA ALA A 133 15.09 2.07 -1.27
C ALA A 133 14.62 0.63 -0.99
N SER A 134 13.32 0.41 -0.88
CA SER A 134 12.75 -0.94 -0.79
C SER A 134 12.70 -1.66 -2.14
N ASN A 135 12.97 -0.96 -3.25
CA ASN A 135 12.86 -1.47 -4.62
C ASN A 135 14.12 -1.17 -5.44
N LEU A 136 15.29 -1.46 -4.87
CA LEU A 136 16.60 -1.20 -5.47
C LEU A 136 16.73 -1.80 -6.89
N GLY A 137 17.32 -1.02 -7.79
CA GLY A 137 17.56 -1.39 -9.19
C GLY A 137 16.34 -1.32 -10.11
N ARG A 138 15.12 -1.30 -9.57
CA ARG A 138 13.89 -1.23 -10.37
C ARG A 138 13.57 0.19 -10.81
N VAL A 139 13.20 0.33 -12.09
CA VAL A 139 12.73 1.59 -12.67
C VAL A 139 11.24 1.75 -12.42
N PHE A 140 10.87 2.92 -11.91
CA PHE A 140 9.48 3.35 -11.77
C PHE A 140 9.23 4.58 -12.63
N THR A 141 8.11 4.57 -13.35
CA THR A 141 7.60 5.75 -14.06
C THR A 141 7.17 6.83 -13.07
N ARG A 142 7.04 8.07 -13.55
CA ARG A 142 6.55 9.17 -12.71
C ARG A 142 5.14 8.91 -12.21
N ASP A 143 4.27 8.36 -13.06
CA ASP A 143 2.89 8.05 -12.70
C ASP A 143 2.83 6.93 -11.67
N GLU A 144 3.65 5.88 -11.78
CA GLU A 144 3.76 4.84 -10.74
C GLU A 144 4.22 5.42 -9.40
N LEU A 145 5.25 6.26 -9.39
CA LEU A 145 5.74 6.91 -8.15
C LEU A 145 4.67 7.82 -7.54
N LEU A 146 3.92 8.51 -8.38
CA LEU A 146 2.82 9.37 -7.97
C LEU A 146 1.70 8.55 -7.29
N ASP A 147 1.27 7.47 -7.92
CA ASP A 147 0.24 6.57 -7.40
C ASP A 147 0.66 5.88 -6.09
N HIS A 148 1.92 5.45 -6.00
CA HIS A 148 2.43 4.72 -4.84
C HIS A 148 2.69 5.60 -3.61
N VAL A 149 3.15 6.84 -3.81
CA VAL A 149 3.60 7.71 -2.71
C VAL A 149 2.57 8.78 -2.35
N TRP A 150 1.84 9.32 -3.33
CA TRP A 150 0.81 10.36 -3.09
C TRP A 150 -0.62 9.82 -3.14
N GLY A 151 -0.88 8.80 -3.95
CA GLY A 151 -2.21 8.23 -4.15
C GLY A 151 -3.19 9.16 -4.89
N TYR A 152 -4.41 8.65 -5.13
CA TYR A 152 -5.43 9.30 -5.97
C TYR A 152 -6.14 10.51 -5.33
N ASN A 153 -5.86 10.84 -4.07
CA ASN A 153 -6.57 11.89 -3.31
C ASN A 153 -5.92 13.28 -3.35
N HIS A 154 -4.86 13.46 -4.14
CA HIS A 154 -4.32 14.78 -4.46
C HIS A 154 -4.29 14.92 -5.99
N PHE A 155 -4.21 16.16 -6.49
CA PHE A 155 -3.87 16.42 -7.89
C PHE A 155 -2.37 16.74 -8.05
N PRO A 156 -1.40 15.90 -7.60
CA PRO A 156 -0.02 16.13 -7.95
C PRO A 156 0.15 15.85 -9.44
N THR A 157 1.04 16.61 -10.05
CA THR A 157 1.48 16.32 -11.42
C THR A 157 2.75 15.50 -11.36
N THR A 158 3.18 14.93 -12.48
CA THR A 158 4.48 14.27 -12.60
C THR A 158 5.66 15.18 -12.18
N ARG A 159 5.49 16.52 -12.23
CA ARG A 159 6.47 17.49 -11.72
C ARG A 159 6.64 17.43 -10.19
N THR A 160 5.61 17.01 -9.46
CA THR A 160 5.69 16.84 -8.00
C THR A 160 6.73 15.78 -7.63
N VAL A 161 6.77 14.67 -8.38
CA VAL A 161 7.79 13.61 -8.22
C VAL A 161 9.18 14.19 -8.47
N ASP A 162 9.35 14.92 -9.58
CA ASP A 162 10.63 15.52 -9.94
C ASP A 162 11.15 16.47 -8.84
N THR A 163 10.28 17.29 -8.25
CA THR A 163 10.62 18.19 -7.14
C THR A 163 11.08 17.43 -5.89
N HIS A 164 10.39 16.36 -5.51
CA HIS A 164 10.76 15.58 -4.32
C HIS A 164 12.03 14.77 -4.55
N VAL A 165 12.27 14.25 -5.76
CA VAL A 165 13.57 13.63 -6.10
C VAL A 165 14.70 14.66 -6.02
N LEU A 166 14.48 15.88 -6.50
CA LEU A 166 15.46 16.96 -6.36
C LEU A 166 15.77 17.27 -4.89
N GLN A 167 14.74 17.40 -4.05
CA GLN A 167 14.89 17.64 -2.61
C GLN A 167 15.64 16.51 -1.91
N LEU A 168 15.33 15.24 -2.23
CA LEU A 168 16.06 14.08 -1.70
C LEU A 168 17.54 14.14 -2.07
N ARG A 169 17.88 14.43 -3.34
CA ARG A 169 19.28 14.57 -3.78
C ARG A 169 20.02 15.71 -3.07
N GLN A 170 19.32 16.80 -2.74
CA GLN A 170 19.89 17.91 -1.99
C GLN A 170 20.17 17.54 -0.53
N LYS A 171 19.25 16.81 0.12
CA LYS A 171 19.38 16.37 1.52
C LYS A 171 20.32 15.16 1.69
N LEU A 172 20.47 14.34 0.66
CA LEU A 172 21.22 13.09 0.67
C LEU A 172 22.28 13.09 -0.45
N PRO A 173 23.31 13.96 -0.36
CA PRO A 173 24.29 14.13 -1.42
C PRO A 173 25.13 12.85 -1.62
N GLY A 174 25.03 12.30 -2.83
CA GLY A 174 25.68 11.05 -3.22
C GLY A 174 24.79 9.81 -3.14
N LEU A 175 23.54 9.94 -2.71
CA LEU A 175 22.57 8.86 -2.87
C LEU A 175 22.24 8.68 -4.36
N GLU A 176 22.45 7.47 -4.89
CA GLU A 176 22.32 7.15 -6.31
C GLU A 176 20.86 6.94 -6.73
N ILE A 177 20.07 8.02 -6.72
CA ILE A 177 18.78 8.07 -7.42
C ILE A 177 19.05 8.48 -8.86
N GLU A 178 18.92 7.58 -9.83
CA GLU A 178 19.16 7.81 -11.26
C GLU A 178 17.89 8.25 -11.98
N THR A 179 18.03 9.21 -12.92
CA THR A 179 16.95 9.60 -13.83
C THR A 179 17.07 8.84 -15.14
N LEU A 180 16.05 8.06 -15.49
CA LEU A 180 15.90 7.54 -16.84
C LEU A 180 15.05 8.54 -17.63
N ARG A 181 15.70 9.30 -18.53
CA ARG A 181 15.05 10.36 -19.31
C ARG A 181 13.85 9.80 -20.08
N GLY A 182 12.70 10.47 -19.96
CA GLY A 182 11.45 10.05 -20.59
C GLY A 182 10.72 8.89 -19.90
N VAL A 183 11.29 8.28 -18.87
CA VAL A 183 10.69 7.14 -18.17
C VAL A 183 10.37 7.51 -16.72
N GLY A 184 11.40 7.77 -15.91
CA GLY A 184 11.20 8.00 -14.47
C GLY A 184 12.49 7.87 -13.68
N TYR A 185 12.42 7.15 -12.56
CA TYR A 185 13.50 7.09 -11.58
C TYR A 185 13.74 5.67 -11.09
N LYS A 186 14.99 5.39 -10.71
CA LYS A 186 15.37 4.21 -9.94
C LYS A 186 16.39 4.61 -8.89
N MET A 187 16.43 3.88 -7.78
CA MET A 187 17.57 3.94 -6.86
C MET A 187 18.47 2.74 -7.16
N LYS A 188 19.77 2.97 -7.25
CA LYS A 188 20.72 1.90 -7.54
C LYS A 188 21.01 1.07 -6.28
N ALA A 189 21.18 -0.23 -6.48
CA ALA A 189 21.54 -1.19 -5.43
C ALA A 189 22.96 -0.95 -4.90
#